data_AF-A0A7K2KVP4-F1
#
_entry.id   AF-A0A7K2KVP4-F1
#
_cell.length_a   1.000
_cell.length_b   1.000
_cell.length_c   1.000
_cell.angle_alpha   90.00
_cell.angle_beta   90.00
_cell.angle_gamma   90.00
#
_symmetry.space_group_name_H-M   'P 1'
#
loop_
_entity.id
_entity.type
_entity.pdbx_description
1 polymer ?
#
loop_
_entity_poly.entity_id
_entity_poly.type
_entity_poly.pdbx_seq_one_letter_code
_entity_poly.pdbx_strand_id
1 'polypeptide(L)'
;ARLDELVPDWAERETWACGPAGLLDAAEEHWTEHGVRERLHTERFRPGVVVAGEGGEVTFSATGRTVDADGATPLLDVGEEAGVLMPSGCRMGICFGCVTPLKAGAVRDLRTGEITEAEPGVLIQTCVSAAAGPCDIER
;
A
#
# COMPACT_ATOMS: atom_id res chain seq x y z
N ALA A 1 -30.30 8.78 1.69
CA ALA A 1 -29.76 7.96 2.80
C ALA A 1 -30.78 7.92 3.94
N ARG A 2 -30.74 6.96 4.89
CA ARG A 2 -31.62 6.95 6.09
C ARG A 2 -31.10 7.84 7.23
N LEU A 3 -30.28 8.84 6.89
CA LEU A 3 -29.59 9.66 7.89
C LEU A 3 -30.59 10.51 8.69
N ASP A 4 -31.62 11.04 8.06
CA ASP A 4 -32.69 11.78 8.74
C ASP A 4 -33.47 10.94 9.77
N GLU A 5 -33.53 9.62 9.59
CA GLU A 5 -34.19 8.70 10.51
C GLU A 5 -33.26 8.27 11.65
N LEU A 6 -32.00 7.95 11.32
CA LEU A 6 -31.05 7.34 12.25
C LEU A 6 -30.26 8.38 13.07
N VAL A 7 -29.97 9.52 12.47
CA VAL A 7 -29.21 10.62 13.05
C VAL A 7 -29.85 11.95 12.59
N PRO A 8 -31.03 12.31 13.10
CA PRO A 8 -31.82 13.43 12.57
C PRO A 8 -31.12 14.80 12.55
N ASP A 9 -30.07 14.97 13.35
CA ASP A 9 -29.25 16.17 13.44
C ASP A 9 -27.90 16.06 12.70
N TRP A 10 -27.75 15.08 11.79
CA TRP A 10 -26.50 14.84 11.06
C TRP A 10 -25.99 16.08 10.30
N ALA A 11 -26.91 16.87 9.71
CA ALA A 11 -26.58 18.08 8.96
C ALA A 11 -26.07 19.23 9.86
N GLU A 12 -26.31 19.14 11.17
CA GLU A 12 -25.82 20.10 12.16
C GLU A 12 -24.47 19.67 12.77
N ARG A 13 -23.98 18.47 12.43
CA ARG A 13 -22.76 17.89 12.99
C ARG A 13 -21.61 17.92 12.01
N GLU A 14 -20.42 18.12 12.55
CA GLU A 14 -19.20 17.74 11.86
C GLU A 14 -19.14 16.20 11.73
N THR A 15 -18.82 15.71 10.54
CA THR A 15 -18.79 14.29 10.18
C THR A 15 -17.44 13.94 9.60
N TRP A 16 -16.80 12.90 10.12
CA TRP A 16 -15.56 12.34 9.57
C TRP A 16 -15.80 10.96 8.98
N ALA A 17 -15.28 10.72 7.78
CA ALA A 17 -15.39 9.45 7.09
C ALA A 17 -14.05 9.04 6.48
N CYS A 18 -13.63 7.82 6.75
CA CYS A 18 -12.54 7.15 6.04
C CYS A 18 -13.06 5.79 5.59
N GLY A 19 -12.76 5.38 4.36
CA GLY A 19 -13.32 4.15 3.83
C GLY A 19 -13.14 3.97 2.32
N PRO A 20 -13.83 2.97 1.75
CA PRO A 20 -13.79 2.71 0.32
C PRO A 20 -14.15 3.95 -0.48
N ALA A 21 -13.50 4.13 -1.63
CA ALA A 21 -13.71 5.27 -2.49
C ALA A 21 -15.20 5.62 -2.72
N GLY A 22 -16.02 4.62 -3.08
CA GLY A 22 -17.44 4.83 -3.35
C GLY A 22 -18.25 5.24 -2.11
N LEU A 23 -17.84 4.85 -0.89
CA LEU A 23 -18.48 5.34 0.34
C LEU A 23 -18.21 6.82 0.53
N LEU A 24 -16.97 7.25 0.29
CA LEU A 24 -16.57 8.65 0.43
C LEU A 24 -17.16 9.49 -0.69
N ASP A 25 -17.24 8.96 -1.91
CA ASP A 25 -17.91 9.60 -3.05
C ASP A 25 -19.40 9.83 -2.75
N ALA A 26 -20.11 8.80 -2.24
CA ALA A 26 -21.53 8.91 -1.89
C ALA A 26 -21.77 9.83 -0.69
N ALA A 27 -20.86 9.85 0.29
CA ALA A 27 -20.94 10.79 1.42
C ALA A 27 -20.74 12.24 0.93
N GLU A 28 -19.76 12.48 0.07
CA GLU A 28 -19.49 13.79 -0.51
C GLU A 28 -20.66 14.30 -1.35
N GLU A 29 -21.25 13.45 -2.19
CA GLU A 29 -22.44 13.77 -2.99
C GLU A 29 -23.61 14.14 -2.07
N HIS A 30 -23.94 13.29 -1.09
CA HIS A 30 -25.08 13.51 -0.20
C HIS A 30 -24.95 14.80 0.63
N TRP A 31 -23.78 15.08 1.21
CA TRP A 31 -23.55 16.31 1.96
C TRP A 31 -23.57 17.55 1.06
N THR A 32 -23.15 17.43 -0.20
CA THR A 32 -23.22 18.53 -1.18
C THR A 32 -24.65 18.85 -1.57
N GLU A 33 -25.49 17.85 -1.85
CA GLU A 33 -26.91 18.03 -2.18
C GLU A 33 -27.69 18.77 -1.09
N HIS A 34 -27.28 18.60 0.17
CA HIS A 34 -27.93 19.21 1.33
C HIS A 34 -27.27 20.53 1.77
N GLY A 35 -26.30 21.03 1.00
CA GLY A 35 -25.67 22.33 1.26
C GLY A 35 -24.82 22.39 2.54
N VAL A 36 -24.37 21.23 3.03
CA VAL A 36 -23.57 21.08 4.26
C VAL A 36 -22.23 20.40 4.01
N ARG A 37 -21.72 20.42 2.77
CA ARG A 37 -20.45 19.78 2.37
C ARG A 37 -19.29 20.18 3.27
N GLU A 38 -19.28 21.41 3.75
CA GLU A 38 -18.26 21.94 4.66
C GLU A 38 -18.14 21.17 5.98
N ARG A 39 -19.18 20.43 6.37
CA ARG A 39 -19.22 19.62 7.59
C ARG A 39 -18.77 18.18 7.40
N LEU A 40 -18.46 17.76 6.17
CA LEU A 40 -17.93 16.43 5.89
C LEU A 40 -16.42 16.47 5.67
N HIS A 41 -15.71 15.67 6.45
CA HIS A 41 -14.28 15.50 6.37
C HIS A 41 -13.98 14.07 5.94
N THR A 42 -13.37 13.90 4.77
CA THR A 42 -13.08 12.58 4.19
C THR A 42 -11.60 12.30 4.12
N GLU A 43 -11.18 11.09 4.48
CA GLU A 43 -9.82 10.58 4.26
C GLU A 43 -9.85 9.38 3.30
N ARG A 44 -9.01 9.41 2.25
CA ARG A 44 -8.96 8.38 1.19
C ARG A 44 -7.62 7.64 1.21
N PHE A 45 -7.64 6.33 1.48
CA PHE A 45 -6.47 5.45 1.33
C PHE A 45 -6.43 4.88 -0.09
N ARG A 46 -5.60 5.46 -0.96
CA ARG A 46 -5.30 4.91 -2.29
C ARG A 46 -3.80 4.91 -2.55
N PRO A 47 -3.19 3.78 -2.93
CA PRO A 47 -1.86 3.81 -3.56
C PRO A 47 -1.99 4.43 -4.96
N GLY A 48 -1.10 5.39 -5.28
CA GLY A 48 -0.85 5.77 -6.67
C GLY A 48 -0.13 4.65 -7.41
N VAL A 49 -0.27 4.55 -8.73
CA VAL A 49 0.50 3.64 -9.58
C VAL A 49 1.49 4.48 -10.39
N VAL A 50 2.80 4.19 -10.25
CA VAL A 50 3.87 4.86 -11.03
C VAL A 50 4.83 3.83 -11.64
N VAL A 51 5.34 4.19 -12.82
CA VAL A 51 5.81 3.37 -13.96
C VAL A 51 7.18 2.66 -13.74
N ALA A 52 7.31 1.51 -14.43
CA ALA A 52 8.34 0.46 -14.35
C ALA A 52 9.80 0.82 -14.76
N GLY A 53 10.76 0.04 -14.20
CA GLY A 53 12.18 -0.12 -14.60
C GLY A 53 13.05 -0.72 -13.47
N GLU A 54 14.35 -1.01 -13.64
CA GLU A 54 14.87 -2.30 -14.14
C GLU A 54 15.02 -3.26 -12.93
N GLY A 55 14.46 -4.46 -13.02
CA GLY A 55 14.45 -5.43 -11.91
C GLY A 55 15.81 -6.05 -11.62
N GLY A 56 15.83 -7.24 -11.06
CA GLY A 56 17.08 -7.93 -10.74
C GLY A 56 16.89 -9.23 -9.99
N GLU A 57 18.02 -9.86 -9.65
CA GLU A 57 18.04 -11.07 -8.86
C GLU A 57 17.62 -10.78 -7.41
N VAL A 58 16.51 -11.36 -6.97
CA VAL A 58 15.99 -11.25 -5.61
C VAL A 58 16.34 -12.52 -4.86
N THR A 59 17.10 -12.37 -3.77
CA THR A 59 17.40 -13.45 -2.84
C THR A 59 16.53 -13.32 -1.58
N PHE A 60 15.87 -14.41 -1.22
CA PHE A 60 15.16 -14.60 0.04
C PHE A 60 16.07 -15.45 0.94
N SER A 61 16.86 -14.78 1.79
CA SER A 61 18.00 -15.40 2.49
C SER A 61 17.62 -16.40 3.59
N ALA A 62 16.45 -16.28 4.22
CA ALA A 62 16.03 -17.24 5.24
C ALA A 62 15.55 -18.56 4.62
N THR A 63 15.06 -18.54 3.38
CA THR A 63 14.70 -19.75 2.61
C THR A 63 15.78 -20.22 1.64
N GLY A 64 16.79 -19.38 1.36
CA GLY A 64 17.84 -19.65 0.37
C GLY A 64 17.29 -19.71 -1.07
N ARG A 65 16.19 -19.03 -1.35
CA ARG A 65 15.58 -18.95 -2.68
C ARG A 65 16.09 -17.72 -3.40
N THR A 66 16.39 -17.88 -4.68
CA THR A 66 16.85 -16.78 -5.54
C THR A 66 16.12 -16.86 -6.87
N VAL A 67 15.55 -15.74 -7.31
CA VAL A 67 14.74 -15.63 -8.54
C VAL A 67 14.99 -14.29 -9.23
N ASP A 68 14.86 -14.26 -10.55
CA ASP A 68 14.83 -13.00 -11.31
C ASP A 68 13.45 -12.35 -11.19
N ALA A 69 13.43 -11.06 -10.83
CA ALA A 69 12.22 -10.25 -10.77
C ALA A 69 12.31 -9.05 -11.71
N ASP A 70 11.18 -8.61 -12.24
CA ASP A 70 11.11 -7.30 -12.89
C ASP A 70 11.01 -6.16 -11.86
N GLY A 71 11.07 -4.91 -12.34
CA GLY A 71 10.95 -3.72 -11.49
C GLY A 71 9.52 -3.21 -11.33
N ALA A 72 8.52 -4.05 -11.63
CA ALA A 72 7.10 -3.70 -11.59
C ALA A 72 6.29 -4.61 -10.66
N THR A 73 6.77 -5.82 -10.41
CA THR A 73 6.11 -6.83 -9.59
C THR A 73 6.50 -6.64 -8.12
N PRO A 74 5.53 -6.54 -7.19
CA PRO A 74 5.82 -6.49 -5.76
C PRO A 74 6.67 -7.68 -5.33
N LEU A 75 7.69 -7.44 -4.50
CA LEU A 75 8.55 -8.47 -3.92
C LEU A 75 7.76 -9.48 -3.10
N LEU A 76 6.59 -9.07 -2.58
CA LEU A 76 5.62 -9.97 -1.97
C LEU A 76 5.19 -11.06 -2.95
N ASP A 77 4.76 -10.66 -4.15
CA ASP A 77 4.25 -11.59 -5.16
C ASP A 77 5.39 -12.45 -5.74
N VAL A 78 6.56 -11.85 -6.00
CA VAL A 78 7.79 -12.58 -6.38
C VAL A 78 8.13 -13.69 -5.37
N GLY A 79 8.07 -13.39 -4.08
CA GLY A 79 8.36 -14.37 -3.02
C GLY A 79 7.30 -15.47 -2.93
N GLU A 80 6.02 -15.11 -3.02
CA GLU A 80 4.91 -16.08 -3.00
C GLU A 80 5.02 -17.06 -4.18
N GLU A 81 5.34 -16.58 -5.38
CA GLU A 81 5.53 -17.40 -6.58
C GLU A 81 6.76 -18.32 -6.48
N ALA A 82 7.82 -17.86 -5.81
CA ALA A 82 9.01 -18.66 -5.52
C ALA A 82 8.80 -19.70 -4.39
N GLY A 83 7.61 -19.75 -3.79
CA GLY A 83 7.27 -20.65 -2.70
C GLY A 83 7.80 -20.20 -1.32
N VAL A 84 8.13 -18.91 -1.16
CA VAL A 84 8.55 -18.30 0.10
C VAL A 84 7.33 -17.90 0.91
N LEU A 85 7.35 -18.16 2.23
CA LEU A 85 6.28 -17.74 3.12
C LEU A 85 6.40 -16.24 3.41
N MET A 86 5.65 -15.44 2.66
CA MET A 86 5.68 -13.98 2.78
C MET A 86 4.54 -13.47 3.69
N PRO A 87 4.83 -12.72 4.77
CA PRO A 87 3.80 -12.04 5.52
C PRO A 87 3.07 -11.02 4.65
N SER A 88 1.74 -11.03 4.74
CA SER A 88 0.89 -10.13 3.97
C SER A 88 -0.28 -9.64 4.82
N GLY A 89 -0.94 -8.60 4.32
CA GLY A 89 -2.11 -8.00 4.95
C GLY A 89 -2.87 -7.20 3.91
N CYS A 90 -2.81 -5.87 3.99
CA CYS A 90 -3.54 -4.98 3.07
C CYS A 90 -3.08 -5.05 1.60
N ARG A 91 -1.85 -5.49 1.31
CA ARG A 91 -1.21 -5.45 -0.02
C ARG A 91 -1.19 -4.08 -0.72
N MET A 92 -1.40 -3.01 0.03
CA MET A 92 -1.47 -1.63 -0.48
C MET A 92 -0.46 -0.70 0.23
N GLY A 93 0.43 -1.28 1.05
CA GLY A 93 1.45 -0.53 1.78
C GLY A 93 0.93 0.28 2.98
N ILE A 94 -0.25 -0.07 3.50
CA ILE A 94 -0.95 0.71 4.54
C ILE A 94 -1.01 0.05 5.92
N CYS A 95 -0.95 -1.28 6.00
CA CYS A 95 -1.11 -2.02 7.27
C CYS A 95 0.21 -2.49 7.87
N PHE A 96 1.34 -2.33 7.15
CA PHE A 96 2.67 -2.72 7.59
C PHE A 96 2.87 -4.22 7.92
N GLY A 97 1.88 -5.08 7.63
CA GLY A 97 1.95 -6.52 7.92
C GLY A 97 2.99 -7.28 7.08
N CYS A 98 3.41 -6.71 5.95
CA CYS A 98 4.42 -7.29 5.05
C CYS A 98 5.85 -6.77 5.30
N VAL A 99 6.05 -5.99 6.36
CA VAL A 99 7.33 -5.34 6.61
C VAL A 99 8.42 -6.38 6.86
N THR A 100 9.58 -6.17 6.24
CA THR A 100 10.74 -7.06 6.39
C THR A 100 12.05 -6.30 6.21
N PRO A 101 13.16 -6.76 6.80
CA PRO A 101 14.47 -6.19 6.55
C PRO A 101 14.97 -6.40 5.12
N LEU A 102 15.57 -5.35 4.55
CA LEU A 102 16.37 -5.40 3.32
C LEU A 102 17.84 -5.56 3.72
N LYS A 103 18.45 -6.70 3.40
CA LYS A 103 19.83 -7.06 3.81
C LYS A 103 20.88 -6.53 2.85
N ALA A 104 20.57 -6.49 1.55
CA ALA A 104 21.47 -6.00 0.51
C ALA A 104 20.70 -5.47 -0.70
N GLY A 105 21.34 -4.64 -1.50
CA GLY A 105 20.80 -4.17 -2.79
C GLY A 105 19.82 -3.01 -2.67
N ALA A 106 18.93 -2.90 -3.63
CA ALA A 106 17.99 -1.78 -3.74
C ALA A 106 16.58 -2.24 -4.17
N VAL A 107 15.56 -1.56 -3.66
CA VAL A 107 14.15 -1.77 -4.01
C VAL A 107 13.47 -0.46 -4.35
N ARG A 108 12.41 -0.51 -5.16
CA ARG A 108 11.61 0.65 -5.57
C ARG A 108 10.23 0.59 -4.92
N ASP A 109 9.79 1.65 -4.26
CA ASP A 109 8.37 1.78 -3.90
C ASP A 109 7.54 2.03 -5.16
N LEU A 110 6.61 1.12 -5.48
CA LEU A 110 5.78 1.15 -6.68
C LEU A 110 4.76 2.30 -6.69
N ARG A 111 4.52 2.94 -5.54
CA ARG A 111 3.58 4.05 -5.42
C ARG A 111 4.24 5.39 -5.72
N THR A 112 5.51 5.54 -5.33
CA THR A 112 6.25 6.80 -5.41
C THR A 112 7.39 6.76 -6.44
N GLY A 113 7.85 5.57 -6.80
CA GLY A 113 9.05 5.34 -7.60
C GLY A 113 10.36 5.51 -6.84
N GLU A 114 10.32 5.80 -5.53
CA GLU A 114 11.52 6.04 -4.71
C GLU A 114 12.33 4.75 -4.53
N ILE A 115 13.66 4.89 -4.61
CA ILE A 115 14.59 3.80 -4.40
C ILE A 115 15.05 3.79 -2.94
N THR A 116 14.97 2.62 -2.32
CA THR A 116 15.53 2.34 -1.00
C THR A 116 16.71 1.39 -1.17
N GLU A 117 17.90 1.84 -0.78
CA GLU A 117 19.11 1.01 -0.72
C GLU A 117 19.24 0.34 0.65
N ALA A 118 19.92 -0.81 0.69
CA ALA A 118 20.13 -1.55 1.92
C ALA A 118 21.16 -0.85 2.83
N GLU A 119 20.73 -0.56 4.05
CA GLU A 119 21.58 -0.14 5.15
C GLU A 119 21.20 -0.91 6.42
N PRO A 120 22.06 -0.97 7.46
CA PRO A 120 21.74 -1.67 8.70
C PRO A 120 20.41 -1.21 9.32
N GLY A 121 19.43 -2.12 9.37
CA GLY A 121 18.12 -1.88 9.98
C GLY A 121 17.05 -1.31 9.05
N VAL A 122 17.32 -1.16 7.75
CA VAL A 122 16.32 -0.71 6.77
C VAL A 122 15.22 -1.75 6.61
N LEU A 123 13.97 -1.27 6.68
CA LEU A 123 12.76 -2.07 6.54
C LEU A 123 12.01 -1.65 5.28
N ILE A 124 11.50 -2.63 4.55
CA ILE A 124 10.71 -2.42 3.33
C ILE A 124 9.33 -3.07 3.46
N GLN A 125 8.35 -2.54 2.72
CA GLN A 125 7.02 -3.16 2.60
C GLN A 125 6.96 -3.96 1.30
N THR A 126 7.17 -5.27 1.38
CA THR A 126 7.28 -6.14 0.18
C THR A 126 6.06 -6.07 -0.74
N CYS A 127 4.88 -5.73 -0.22
CA CYS A 127 3.66 -5.61 -1.02
C CYS A 127 3.59 -4.36 -1.92
N VAL A 128 4.46 -3.38 -1.72
CA VAL A 128 4.55 -2.16 -2.54
C VAL A 128 5.99 -1.84 -2.95
N SER A 129 6.95 -2.72 -2.64
CA SER A 129 8.33 -2.59 -3.09
C SER A 129 8.59 -3.60 -4.21
N ALA A 130 9.18 -3.19 -5.32
CA ALA A 130 9.70 -4.05 -6.39
C ALA A 130 11.24 -4.03 -6.41
N ALA A 131 11.87 -4.95 -7.14
CA ALA A 131 13.31 -4.94 -7.31
C ALA A 131 13.77 -3.68 -8.07
N ALA A 132 14.90 -3.09 -7.65
CA ALA A 132 15.55 -1.96 -8.33
C ALA A 132 17.02 -2.28 -8.65
N GLY A 133 17.26 -3.53 -9.04
CA GLY A 133 18.56 -4.19 -9.07
C GLY A 133 18.60 -5.42 -8.15
N PRO A 134 19.72 -6.16 -8.12
CA PRO A 134 19.88 -7.31 -7.24
C PRO A 134 19.68 -6.93 -5.78
N CYS A 135 18.93 -7.73 -5.02
CA CYS A 135 18.66 -7.47 -3.61
C CYS A 135 18.50 -8.74 -2.76
N ASP A 136 18.70 -8.60 -1.45
CA ASP A 136 18.53 -9.66 -0.45
C ASP A 136 17.50 -9.23 0.60
N ILE A 137 16.47 -10.04 0.78
CA ILE A 137 15.35 -9.86 1.70
C ILE A 137 15.42 -10.96 2.75
N GLU A 138 15.24 -10.61 4.02
CA GLU A 138 15.25 -11.58 5.14
C GLU A 138 13.98 -12.44 5.20
N ARG A 139 13.82 -13.34 4.22
CA ARG A 139 12.66 -14.23 4.07
C ARG A 139 13.00 -15.60 3.51
#